data_AF-A0A9P3FWH2-F1
#
_entry.id   AF-A0A9P3FWH2-F1
#
_cell.length_a   1.000
_cell.length_b   1.000
_cell.length_c   1.000
_cell.angle_alpha   90.00
_cell.angle_beta   90.00
_cell.angle_gamma   90.00
#
_symmetry.space_group_name_H-M   'P 1'
#
loop_
_entity.id
_entity.type
_entity.pdbx_description
1 polymer ?
#
loop_
_entity_poly.entity_id
_entity_poly.type
_entity_poly.pdbx_seq_one_letter_code
_entity_poly.pdbx_strand_id
1 'polypeptide(L)'
;MFTLFLLPLAVIGLFEAELDPSKNKWVNAWLSHPDQGEADVPEYRDPAVDGADAAKGLQISRVPFAELVKVFPDTTHSSDAVIVKEVKELKAQIEELKQLLLEKNGSGF
;
A
#
# COMPACT_ATOMS: atom_id res chain seq x y z
N MET A 1 -20.69 -39.27 2.43
CA MET A 1 -20.32 -38.34 3.52
C MET A 1 -20.45 -36.88 3.08
N PHE A 2 -19.87 -36.47 1.95
CA PHE A 2 -19.97 -35.10 1.43
C PHE A 2 -21.42 -34.65 1.13
N THR A 3 -22.19 -35.49 0.45
CA THR A 3 -23.58 -35.16 0.05
C THR A 3 -24.59 -35.20 1.19
N LEU A 4 -24.36 -36.06 2.20
CA LEU A 4 -25.27 -36.23 3.33
C LEU A 4 -24.97 -35.25 4.48
N PHE A 5 -23.75 -34.72 4.54
CA PHE A 5 -23.30 -33.90 5.66
C PHE A 5 -22.93 -32.50 5.21
N LEU A 6 -22.09 -32.35 4.18
CA LEU A 6 -21.61 -31.03 3.77
C LEU A 6 -22.69 -30.24 3.04
N LEU A 7 -23.47 -30.88 2.16
CA LEU A 7 -24.47 -30.18 1.35
C LEU A 7 -25.61 -29.59 2.22
N PRO A 8 -26.20 -30.33 3.19
CA PRO A 8 -27.18 -29.74 4.11
C PRO A 8 -26.58 -28.67 5.02
N LEU A 9 -25.38 -28.87 5.55
CA LEU A 9 -24.71 -27.89 6.42
C LEU A 9 -24.34 -26.61 5.68
N ALA A 10 -23.90 -26.71 4.43
CA ALA A 10 -23.59 -25.55 3.60
C ALA A 10 -24.84 -24.71 3.32
N VAL A 11 -25.98 -25.36 3.03
CA VAL A 11 -27.25 -24.66 2.79
C VAL A 11 -27.75 -23.96 4.05
N ILE A 12 -27.72 -24.62 5.22
CA ILE A 12 -28.12 -24.02 6.50
C ILE A 12 -27.19 -22.84 6.85
N GLY A 13 -25.87 -23.02 6.70
CA GLY A 13 -24.90 -21.96 6.97
C GLY A 13 -25.04 -20.75 6.04
N LEU A 14 -25.36 -20.98 4.75
CA LEU A 14 -25.63 -19.89 3.81
C LEU A 14 -26.92 -19.13 4.18
N PHE A 15 -27.96 -19.87 4.60
CA PHE A 15 -29.24 -19.29 4.98
C PHE A 15 -29.14 -18.46 6.27
N GLU A 16 -28.38 -18.93 7.28
CA GLU A 16 -28.10 -18.15 8.49
C GLU A 16 -27.23 -16.92 8.21
N ALA A 17 -26.30 -17.00 7.26
CA ALA A 17 -25.46 -15.86 6.89
C ALA A 17 -26.27 -14.72 6.25
N GLU A 18 -27.35 -15.00 5.51
CA GLU A 18 -28.18 -13.96 4.88
C GLU A 18 -29.25 -13.37 5.81
N LEU A 19 -29.78 -14.14 6.77
CA LEU A 19 -30.95 -13.74 7.56
C LEU A 19 -30.67 -12.80 8.74
N ASP A 20 -29.44 -12.68 9.23
CA ASP A 20 -29.13 -11.78 10.35
C ASP A 20 -27.68 -11.25 10.34
N PRO A 21 -27.44 -10.07 9.71
CA PRO A 21 -26.14 -9.40 9.72
C PRO A 21 -25.61 -9.09 11.12
N SER A 22 -26.47 -9.06 12.15
CA SER A 22 -26.08 -8.74 13.53
C SER A 22 -25.40 -9.91 14.26
N LYS A 23 -25.66 -11.15 13.83
CA LYS A 23 -25.01 -12.38 14.35
C LYS A 23 -23.72 -12.74 13.62
N ASN A 24 -23.52 -12.18 12.41
CA ASN A 24 -22.34 -12.41 11.58
C ASN A 24 -21.06 -11.72 12.08
N LYS A 25 -21.06 -11.10 13.27
CA LYS A 25 -19.83 -10.53 13.86
C LYS A 25 -18.72 -11.56 13.98
N TRP A 26 -19.04 -12.80 14.32
CA TRP A 26 -18.03 -13.85 14.46
C TRP A 26 -17.45 -14.30 13.11
N VAL A 27 -18.30 -14.47 12.09
CA VAL A 27 -17.85 -14.81 10.73
C VAL A 27 -17.05 -13.66 10.12
N ASN A 28 -17.50 -12.41 10.29
CA ASN A 28 -16.72 -11.24 9.90
C ASN A 28 -15.41 -11.16 10.67
N ALA A 29 -15.39 -11.38 11.99
CA ALA A 29 -14.16 -11.37 12.80
C ALA A 29 -13.18 -12.50 12.42
N TRP A 30 -13.67 -13.62 11.92
CA TRP A 30 -12.85 -14.74 11.46
C TRP A 30 -12.31 -14.55 10.04
N LEU A 31 -13.10 -13.93 9.15
CA LEU A 31 -12.70 -13.63 7.77
C LEU A 31 -11.92 -12.32 7.64
N SER A 32 -12.13 -11.36 8.55
CA SER A 32 -11.24 -10.22 8.73
C SER A 32 -9.99 -10.74 9.42
N HIS A 33 -8.87 -10.85 8.70
CA HIS A 33 -7.59 -11.08 9.36
C HIS A 33 -7.41 -10.03 10.48
N PRO A 34 -6.94 -10.42 11.69
CA PRO A 34 -6.61 -9.48 12.75
C PRO A 34 -5.45 -8.53 12.37
N ASP A 35 -4.81 -8.77 11.23
CA ASP A 35 -3.70 -7.96 10.72
C ASP A 35 -4.18 -6.95 9.65
N GLN A 36 -5.38 -6.38 9.83
CA GLN A 36 -5.56 -5.00 9.40
C GLN A 36 -4.71 -4.20 10.38
N GLY A 37 -3.44 -3.98 10.00
CA GLY A 37 -2.41 -3.34 10.80
C GLY A 37 -3.03 -2.31 11.73
N GLU A 38 -2.78 -2.52 13.03
CA GLU A 38 -3.32 -1.67 14.09
C GLU A 38 -3.17 -0.19 13.71
N ALA A 39 -4.07 0.63 14.27
CA ALA A 39 -4.09 2.08 14.07
C ALA A 39 -2.67 2.66 13.99
N ASP A 40 -2.50 3.67 13.15
CA ASP A 40 -1.23 4.33 12.87
C ASP A 40 -0.70 5.08 14.12
N VAL A 41 -0.31 4.33 15.15
CA VAL A 41 0.11 4.84 16.45
C VAL A 41 1.62 5.09 16.38
N PRO A 42 2.09 6.28 16.78
CA PRO A 42 3.53 6.62 16.80
C PRO A 42 4.40 5.61 17.56
N GLU A 43 3.84 4.98 18.59
CA GLU A 43 4.50 3.99 19.45
C GLU A 43 4.88 2.70 18.70
N TYR A 44 4.16 2.35 17.63
CA TYR A 44 4.49 1.21 16.78
C TYR A 44 5.50 1.54 15.68
N ARG A 45 5.58 2.81 15.29
CA ARG A 45 6.54 3.28 14.27
C ARG A 45 7.96 3.31 14.81
N ASP A 46 8.12 3.81 16.04
CA ASP A 46 9.42 3.93 16.70
C ASP A 46 9.31 3.43 18.16
N PRO A 47 9.36 2.10 18.39
CA PRO A 47 9.19 1.53 19.71
C PRO A 47 10.38 1.84 20.64
N ALA A 48 10.07 2.20 21.88
CA ALA A 48 11.07 2.39 22.92
C ALA A 48 11.60 1.05 23.45
N VAL A 49 12.85 1.04 23.92
CA VAL A 49 13.38 -0.09 24.69
C VAL A 49 13.08 0.15 26.16
N ASP A 50 12.59 -0.89 26.84
CA ASP A 50 12.28 -0.84 28.27
C ASP A 50 13.33 -1.59 29.12
N GLY A 51 13.33 -1.30 30.42
CA GLY A 51 14.03 -2.08 31.44
C GLY A 51 15.56 -1.98 31.39
N ALA A 52 16.22 -3.10 31.72
CA ALA A 52 17.68 -3.16 31.86
C ALA A 52 18.42 -2.88 30.54
N ASP A 53 17.76 -3.06 29.41
CA ASP A 53 18.36 -2.85 28.09
C ASP A 53 18.26 -1.40 27.64
N ALA A 54 17.26 -0.65 28.11
CA ALA A 54 17.21 0.81 27.98
C ALA A 54 18.36 1.47 28.74
N ALA A 55 18.66 0.97 29.95
CA ALA A 55 19.77 1.45 30.77
C ALA A 55 21.16 1.15 30.15
N LYS A 56 21.24 0.16 29.25
CA LYS A 56 22.44 -0.13 28.45
C LYS A 56 22.52 0.69 27.16
N GLY A 57 21.54 1.57 26.90
CA GLY A 57 21.49 2.41 25.71
C GLY A 57 21.14 1.66 24.42
N LEU A 58 20.51 0.48 24.53
CA LEU A 58 20.08 -0.28 23.35
C LEU A 58 18.84 0.36 22.72
N GLN A 59 18.72 0.23 21.40
CA GLN A 59 17.60 0.74 20.60
C GLN A 59 17.11 -0.37 19.66
N ILE A 60 15.80 -0.44 19.43
CA ILE A 60 15.16 -1.44 18.54
C ILE A 60 15.38 -1.05 17.08
N SER A 61 14.95 0.15 16.69
CA SER A 61 15.20 0.73 15.37
C SER A 61 16.44 1.61 15.42
N ARG A 62 17.37 1.40 14.48
CA ARG A 62 18.56 2.26 14.31
C ARG A 62 18.26 3.54 13.52
N VAL A 63 17.20 3.50 12.73
CA VAL A 63 16.77 4.58 11.83
C VAL A 63 15.30 4.83 12.12
N PRO A 64 14.88 6.09 12.38
CA PRO A 64 13.49 6.42 12.63
C PRO A 64 12.59 6.10 11.44
N PHE A 65 11.35 5.71 11.71
CA PHE A 65 10.36 5.43 10.67
C PHE A 65 10.22 6.57 9.65
N ALA A 66 10.24 7.82 10.11
CA ALA A 66 10.14 9.01 9.26
C ALA A 66 11.29 9.14 8.24
N GLU A 67 12.47 8.58 8.52
CA GLU A 67 13.58 8.56 7.56
C GLU A 67 13.42 7.43 6.54
N LEU A 68 12.90 6.28 6.97
CA LEU A 68 12.62 5.15 6.09
C LEU A 68 11.55 5.53 5.05
N VAL A 69 10.47 6.19 5.47
CA VAL A 69 9.36 6.59 4.58
C VAL A 69 9.82 7.52 3.44
N LYS A 70 10.85 8.35 3.65
CA LYS A 70 11.36 9.28 2.61
C LYS A 70 11.99 8.59 1.41
N VAL A 71 12.44 7.34 1.57
CA VAL A 71 13.08 6.57 0.50
C VAL A 71 12.02 5.89 -0.37
N PHE A 72 10.80 5.73 0.13
CA PHE A 72 9.74 5.09 -0.63
C PHE A 72 9.22 6.00 -1.74
N PRO A 73 8.89 5.44 -2.91
CA PRO A 73 8.22 6.19 -3.97
C PRO A 73 6.85 6.64 -3.48
N ASP A 74 6.36 7.77 -4.01
CA ASP A 74 5.03 8.28 -3.71
C ASP A 74 3.97 7.28 -4.20
N THR A 75 3.37 6.54 -3.26
CA THR A 75 2.33 5.55 -3.53
C THR A 75 0.93 6.16 -3.64
N THR A 76 0.78 7.47 -3.41
CA THR A 76 -0.52 8.16 -3.56
C THR A 76 -0.90 8.29 -5.04
N HIS A 77 0.09 8.22 -5.93
CA HIS A 77 -0.10 8.20 -7.37
C HIS A 77 0.16 6.78 -7.90
N SER A 78 -0.72 6.29 -8.77
CA SER A 78 -0.45 5.06 -9.52
C SER A 78 0.85 5.27 -10.33
N SER A 79 1.76 4.30 -10.25
CA SER A 79 3.01 4.28 -11.02
C SER A 79 2.78 4.58 -12.49
N ASP A 80 1.67 4.08 -13.04
CA ASP A 80 1.32 4.23 -14.45
C ASP A 80 0.96 5.67 -14.79
N ALA A 81 0.28 6.38 -13.90
CA ALA A 81 -0.08 7.79 -14.09
C ALA A 81 1.16 8.70 -14.08
N VAL A 82 2.13 8.41 -13.20
CA VAL A 82 3.40 9.14 -13.13
C VAL A 82 4.22 8.88 -14.40
N ILE A 83 4.36 7.62 -14.80
CA ILE A 83 5.11 7.23 -16.00
C ILE A 83 4.51 7.86 -17.26
N VAL A 84 3.18 7.87 -17.41
CA VAL A 84 2.52 8.49 -18.57
C VAL A 84 2.77 10.00 -18.63
N LYS A 85 2.76 10.67 -17.47
CA LYS A 85 3.09 12.10 -17.38
C LYS A 85 4.54 12.37 -17.81
N GLU A 86 5.49 11.62 -17.27
CA GLU A 86 6.92 11.76 -17.59
C GLU A 86 7.21 11.48 -19.07
N VAL A 87 6.59 10.45 -19.66
CA VAL A 87 6.72 10.14 -21.09
C VAL A 87 6.17 11.27 -21.96
N LYS A 88 5.07 11.90 -21.56
CA LYS A 88 4.50 13.04 -22.30
C LYS A 88 5.43 14.26 -22.23
N GLU A 89 6.01 14.51 -21.06
CA GLU A 89 6.93 15.62 -20.83
C GLU A 89 8.25 15.44 -21.62
N LEU A 90 8.79 14.23 -21.64
CA LEU A 90 9.95 13.87 -22.48
C LEU A 90 9.68 14.08 -23.97
N LYS A 91 8.50 13.67 -24.47
CA LYS A 91 8.12 13.89 -25.88
C LYS A 91 8.05 15.38 -26.23
N ALA A 92 7.54 16.21 -25.32
CA ALA A 92 7.47 17.65 -25.54
C ALA A 92 8.88 18.27 -25.65
N GLN A 93 9.81 17.88 -24.76
CA GLN A 93 11.19 18.35 -24.80
C GLN A 93 11.93 17.92 -26.07
N ILE A 94 11.69 16.69 -26.55
CA ILE A 94 12.26 16.20 -27.81
C ILE A 94 11.74 17.02 -29.00
N GLU A 95 10.46 17.36 -29.02
CA GLU A 95 9.87 18.17 -30.10
C GLU A 95 10.43 19.60 -30.10
N GLU A 96 10.58 20.21 -28.92
CA GLU A 96 11.21 21.53 -28.77
C GLU A 96 12.67 21.51 -29.26
N LEU A 97 13.46 20.51 -28.84
CA LEU A 97 14.84 20.33 -29.30
C LEU A 97 14.92 20.16 -30.82
N LYS A 98 13.98 19.40 -31.40
CA LYS A 98 13.91 19.18 -32.85
C LYS A 98 13.61 20.49 -33.60
N GLN A 99 12.72 21.32 -33.07
CA GLN A 99 12.40 22.63 -33.65
C GLN A 99 13.61 23.58 -33.59
N LEU A 100 14.30 23.65 -32.45
CA LEU A 100 15.51 24.46 -32.30
C LEU A 100 16.63 24.01 -33.26
N LEU A 101 16.79 22.71 -33.47
CA LEU A 101 17.75 22.17 -34.44
C LEU A 101 17.39 22.52 -35.89
N LEU A 102 16.11 22.50 -36.23
CA LEU A 102 15.63 22.87 -37.56
C LEU A 102 15.83 24.37 -37.82
N GLU A 103 15.53 25.23 -36.85
CA GLU A 103 15.76 26.68 -36.95
C GLU A 103 17.26 26.99 -37.11
N LYS A 104 18.12 26.35 -36.31
CA LYS A 104 19.57 26.54 -36.38
C LYS A 104 20.18 26.06 -37.70
N ASN A 105 19.69 24.95 -38.26
CA ASN A 105 20.15 24.45 -39.56
C ASN A 105 19.55 25.22 -40.75
N GLY A 106 18.40 25.88 -40.57
CA GLY A 106 17.78 26.74 -41.59
C GLY A 106 18.40 28.14 -41.69
N SER A 107 18.99 28.66 -40.61
CA SER A 107 19.65 29.98 -40.56
C SER A 107 21.08 30.02 -41.15
N GLY A 108 21.50 28.97 -41.86
CA GLY A 108 22.85 28.81 -42.42
C GLY A 108 23.01 29.11 -43.92
N PHE A 109 22.00 29.70 -44.58
CA PHE A 109 22.04 30.12 -45.99
C PHE A 109 21.73 31.61 -46.16
#